data_AF-A0A916MK68-F1
#
_entry.id   AF-A0A916MK68-F1
#
_cell.length_a   1.000
_cell.length_b   1.000
_cell.length_c   1.000
_cell.angle_alpha   90.00
_cell.angle_beta   90.00
_cell.angle_gamma   90.00
#
_symmetry.space_group_name_H-M   'P 1'
#
loop_
_entity.id
_entity.type
_entity.pdbx_description
1 polymer ?
#
loop_
_entity_poly.entity_id
_entity_poly.type
_entity_poly.pdbx_seq_one_letter_code
_entity_poly.pdbx_strand_id
1 'polypeptide(L)'
;MNLEQLLSAVRPDVRAALDRALEGFELDAAQTERLLRVEGADLHALLRAADWARAEDKGDDVTFVVNRNINFTNVCYVGCSFCGFARHREDAD
;
A
#
# COMPACT_ATOMS: atom_id res chain seq x y z
N MET A 1 3.52 -11.05 -18.84
CA MET A 1 3.03 -9.83 -19.52
C MET A 1 4.04 -8.71 -19.33
N ASN A 2 4.50 -8.13 -20.43
CA ASN A 2 5.41 -6.96 -20.41
C ASN A 2 4.63 -5.72 -19.89
N LEU A 3 5.30 -4.80 -19.20
CA LEU A 3 4.71 -3.56 -18.66
C LEU A 3 4.04 -2.75 -19.78
N GLU A 4 4.65 -2.70 -20.96
CA GLU A 4 4.09 -2.02 -22.14
C GLU A 4 2.76 -2.63 -22.61
N GLN A 5 2.61 -3.97 -22.53
CA GLN A 5 1.38 -4.66 -22.90
C GLN A 5 0.26 -4.48 -21.87
N LEU A 6 0.62 -4.21 -20.62
CA LEU A 6 -0.34 -3.87 -19.57
C LEU A 6 -0.86 -2.46 -19.77
N LEU A 7 0.05 -1.51 -20.01
CA LEU A 7 -0.28 -0.09 -20.15
C LEU A 7 -1.07 0.23 -21.44
N SER A 8 -1.19 -0.69 -22.40
CA SER A 8 -2.02 -0.50 -23.60
C SER A 8 -3.53 -0.71 -23.37
N ALA A 9 -3.90 -1.42 -22.29
CA ALA A 9 -5.30 -1.67 -21.92
C ALA A 9 -5.79 -0.79 -20.76
N VAL A 10 -4.95 0.15 -20.31
CA VAL A 10 -5.18 1.00 -19.13
C VAL A 10 -5.88 2.28 -19.53
N ARG A 11 -6.78 2.79 -18.68
CA ARG A 11 -7.43 4.07 -18.93
C ARG A 11 -6.39 5.21 -19.01
N PRO A 12 -6.55 6.19 -19.91
CA PRO A 12 -5.53 7.24 -20.11
C PRO A 12 -5.19 8.04 -18.86
N ASP A 13 -6.17 8.30 -18.00
CA ASP A 13 -6.00 9.04 -16.76
C ASP A 13 -5.25 8.24 -15.69
N VAL A 14 -5.46 6.92 -15.63
CA VAL A 14 -4.67 6.01 -14.80
C VAL A 14 -3.24 5.92 -15.32
N ARG A 15 -3.07 5.73 -16.63
CA ARG A 15 -1.75 5.69 -17.27
C ARG A 15 -0.94 6.96 -16.98
N ALA A 16 -1.54 8.13 -17.14
CA ALA A 16 -0.86 9.40 -16.87
C ALA A 16 -0.41 9.55 -15.40
N ALA A 17 -1.21 9.06 -14.45
CA ALA A 17 -0.82 9.04 -13.04
C ALA A 17 0.33 8.04 -12.80
N LEU A 18 0.28 6.84 -13.39
CA LEU A 18 1.35 5.86 -13.28
C LEU A 18 2.66 6.37 -13.90
N ASP A 19 2.62 6.91 -15.11
CA ASP A 19 3.81 7.45 -15.80
C ASP A 19 4.47 8.55 -14.95
N ARG A 20 3.67 9.47 -14.39
CA ARG A 20 4.16 10.52 -13.47
C ARG A 20 4.84 9.94 -12.23
N ALA A 21 4.25 8.92 -11.60
CA ALA A 21 4.83 8.27 -10.42
C ALA A 21 6.14 7.55 -10.75
N LEU A 22 6.20 6.88 -11.90
CA LEU A 22 7.39 6.16 -12.38
C LEU A 22 8.54 7.11 -12.76
N GLU A 23 8.21 8.34 -13.18
CA GLU A 23 9.18 9.43 -13.37
C GLU A 23 9.66 10.06 -12.05
N GLY A 24 9.16 9.61 -10.90
CA GLY A 24 9.56 10.07 -9.57
C GLY A 24 8.86 11.34 -9.11
N PHE A 25 7.79 11.76 -9.79
CA PHE A 25 7.01 12.92 -9.36
C PHE A 25 5.92 12.53 -8.36
N GLU A 26 5.69 13.43 -7.40
CA GLU A 26 4.60 13.27 -6.43
C GLU A 26 3.22 13.34 -7.11
N LEU A 27 2.34 12.43 -6.69
CA LEU A 27 0.95 12.38 -7.11
C LEU A 27 0.11 13.35 -6.28
N ASP A 28 -0.78 14.07 -6.93
CA ASP A 28 -1.77 14.86 -6.22
C ASP A 28 -2.87 13.98 -5.59
N ALA A 29 -3.73 14.60 -4.76
CA ALA A 29 -4.81 13.88 -4.08
C ALA A 29 -5.81 13.24 -5.06
N ALA A 30 -6.11 13.88 -6.18
CA ALA A 30 -7.07 13.37 -7.16
C ALA A 30 -6.49 12.18 -7.96
N GLN A 31 -5.21 12.24 -8.31
CA GLN A 31 -4.47 11.14 -8.91
C GLN A 31 -4.40 9.94 -7.95
N THR A 32 -4.06 10.20 -6.68
CA THR A 32 -3.99 9.18 -5.63
C THR A 32 -5.35 8.51 -5.42
N GLU A 33 -6.41 9.29 -5.23
CA GLU A 33 -7.76 8.76 -5.06
C GLU A 33 -8.19 7.90 -6.25
N ARG A 34 -7.87 8.34 -7.48
CA ARG A 34 -8.15 7.55 -8.69
C ARG A 34 -7.46 6.19 -8.64
N LEU A 35 -6.15 6.16 -8.32
CA LEU A 35 -5.40 4.92 -8.22
C LEU A 35 -5.90 4.00 -7.10
N LEU A 36 -6.42 4.54 -6.00
CA LEU A 36 -7.01 3.74 -4.92
C LEU A 36 -8.33 3.04 -5.31
N ARG A 37 -8.96 3.46 -6.41
CA ARG A 37 -10.26 2.95 -6.87
C ARG A 37 -10.18 2.11 -8.15
N VAL A 38 -8.98 1.83 -8.66
CA VAL A 38 -8.83 1.05 -9.89
C VAL A 38 -9.13 -0.42 -9.67
N GLU A 39 -9.67 -1.07 -10.69
CA GLU A 39 -9.98 -2.49 -10.71
C GLU A 39 -9.54 -3.10 -12.06
N GLY A 40 -9.58 -4.43 -12.17
CA GLY A 40 -9.31 -5.13 -13.43
C GLY A 40 -7.93 -4.81 -14.03
N ALA A 41 -7.90 -4.46 -15.32
CA ALA A 41 -6.66 -4.21 -16.06
C ALA A 41 -5.84 -3.05 -15.47
N ASP A 42 -6.50 -1.99 -15.00
CA ASP A 42 -5.84 -0.85 -14.36
C ASP A 42 -5.16 -1.25 -13.05
N LEU A 43 -5.81 -2.12 -12.25
CA LEU A 43 -5.22 -2.63 -11.02
C LEU A 43 -3.97 -3.48 -11.32
N HIS A 44 -4.03 -4.32 -12.34
CA HIS A 44 -2.85 -5.08 -12.76
C HIS A 44 -1.69 -4.18 -13.20
N ALA A 45 -1.98 -3.08 -13.89
CA ALA A 45 -0.95 -2.11 -14.27
C ALA A 45 -0.38 -1.38 -13.04
N LEU A 46 -1.22 -0.95 -12.10
CA LEU A 46 -0.78 -0.33 -10.83
C LEU A 46 0.14 -1.26 -10.04
N LEU A 47 -0.25 -2.53 -9.87
CA LEU A 47 0.58 -3.52 -9.15
C LEU A 47 1.94 -3.73 -9.81
N ARG A 48 1.99 -3.71 -11.15
CA ARG A 48 3.24 -3.90 -11.89
C ARG A 48 4.12 -2.66 -11.91
N ALA A 49 3.53 -1.47 -11.95
CA ALA A 49 4.24 -0.21 -11.77
C ALA A 49 4.85 -0.13 -10.36
N ALA A 50 4.09 -0.52 -9.32
CA ALA A 50 4.58 -0.56 -7.95
C ALA A 50 5.73 -1.58 -7.77
N ASP A 51 5.62 -2.76 -8.37
CA ASP A 51 6.68 -3.77 -8.35
C ASP A 51 7.96 -3.29 -9.04
N TRP A 52 7.84 -2.65 -10.21
CA TRP A 52 8.96 -2.02 -10.91
C TRP A 52 9.61 -0.92 -10.07
N ALA A 53 8.82 0.00 -9.51
CA ALA A 53 9.34 1.09 -8.68
C ALA A 53 10.08 0.56 -7.45
N ARG A 54 9.55 -0.50 -6.81
CA ARG A 54 10.23 -1.19 -5.71
C ARG A 54 11.54 -1.83 -6.16
N ALA A 55 11.57 -2.49 -7.32
CA ALA A 55 12.77 -3.16 -7.83
C ALA A 55 13.87 -2.15 -8.19
N GLU A 56 13.52 -1.01 -8.79
CA GLU A 56 14.47 0.07 -9.08
C GLU A 56 15.08 0.69 -7.80
N ASP A 57 14.29 0.84 -6.74
CA ASP A 57 14.75 1.44 -5.47
C ASP A 57 15.46 0.44 -4.53
N LYS A 58 15.00 -0.82 -4.47
CA LYS A 58 15.44 -1.80 -3.47
C LYS A 58 16.05 -3.08 -4.03
N GLY A 59 15.91 -3.36 -5.32
CA GLY A 59 16.29 -4.64 -5.91
C GLY A 59 15.46 -5.81 -5.40
N ASP A 60 16.05 -7.01 -5.48
CA ASP A 60 15.38 -8.28 -5.15
C ASP A 60 15.57 -8.74 -3.70
N ASP A 61 16.46 -8.07 -2.94
CA ASP A 61 16.75 -8.46 -1.57
C ASP A 61 15.57 -8.17 -0.65
N VAL A 62 15.02 -9.23 -0.04
CA VAL A 62 13.95 -9.15 0.94
C VAL A 62 14.53 -9.26 2.34
N THR A 63 14.35 -8.21 3.15
CA THR A 63 14.76 -8.19 4.56
C THR A 63 13.59 -8.46 5.49
N PHE A 64 13.87 -8.90 6.72
CA PHE A 64 12.87 -9.12 7.74
C PHE A 64 13.38 -8.65 9.10
N VAL A 65 12.45 -8.32 9.99
CA VAL A 65 12.76 -7.94 11.38
C VAL A 65 12.22 -9.02 12.31
N VAL A 66 13.10 -9.61 13.12
CA VAL A 66 12.68 -10.48 14.24
C VAL A 66 12.19 -9.59 15.37
N ASN A 67 10.88 -9.39 15.42
CA ASN A 67 10.26 -8.55 16.45
C ASN A 67 10.05 -9.34 17.76
N ARG A 68 10.50 -8.78 18.88
CA ARG A 68 10.17 -9.24 20.23
C ARG A 68 9.52 -8.09 20.99
N ASN A 69 8.20 -8.00 20.90
CA ASN A 69 7.43 -6.99 21.62
C ASN A 69 7.01 -7.53 23.00
N ILE A 70 7.40 -6.84 24.06
CA ILE A 70 6.93 -7.16 25.41
C ILE A 70 5.79 -6.20 25.76
N ASN A 71 4.56 -6.68 25.61
CA ASN A 71 3.35 -5.96 26.02
C ASN A 71 3.07 -6.25 27.50
N PHE A 72 3.59 -5.41 28.40
CA PHE A 72 3.41 -5.58 29.85
C PHE A 72 1.98 -5.35 30.33
N THR A 73 1.12 -4.76 29.47
CA THR A 73 -0.31 -4.57 29.72
C THR A 73 -1.07 -4.62 28.40
N ASN A 74 -2.29 -5.15 28.44
CA ASN A 74 -3.29 -5.06 27.38
C ASN A 74 -4.47 -4.15 27.79
N VAL A 75 -4.31 -3.36 28.87
CA VAL A 75 -5.31 -2.41 29.35
C VAL A 75 -5.10 -1.05 28.71
N CYS A 76 -6.14 -0.48 28.11
CA CYS A 76 -6.10 0.79 27.41
C CYS A 76 -7.33 1.64 27.73
N TYR A 77 -7.13 2.92 28.07
CA TYR A 77 -8.24 3.84 28.34
C TYR A 77 -8.90 4.42 27.08
N VAL A 78 -8.24 4.30 25.92
CA VAL A 78 -8.73 4.89 24.65
C VAL A 78 -9.87 4.08 24.04
N GLY A 79 -9.81 2.74 24.11
CA GLY A 79 -10.90 1.90 23.61
C GLY A 79 -11.04 1.86 22.08
N CYS A 80 -9.94 1.85 21.33
CA CYS A 80 -10.00 1.81 19.86
C CYS A 80 -10.75 0.56 19.35
N SER A 81 -11.80 0.75 18.56
CA SER A 81 -12.67 -0.34 18.06
C SER A 81 -11.99 -1.38 17.18
N PHE A 82 -10.82 -1.05 16.62
CA PHE A 82 -10.02 -1.94 15.79
C PHE A 82 -8.84 -2.60 16.54
N CYS A 83 -8.55 -2.19 17.78
CA CYS A 83 -7.35 -2.61 18.49
C CYS A 83 -7.64 -3.82 19.39
N GLY A 84 -6.92 -4.93 19.19
CA GLY A 84 -7.04 -6.12 20.04
C GLY A 84 -6.54 -5.96 21.48
N PHE A 85 -5.86 -4.86 21.81
CA PHE A 85 -5.43 -4.50 23.17
C PHE A 85 -6.31 -3.42 23.81
N ALA A 86 -7.48 -3.12 23.24
CA ALA A 86 -8.39 -2.13 23.80
C ALA A 86 -9.23 -2.69 24.97
N ARG A 87 -8.63 -3.45 25.89
CA ARG A 87 -9.35 -3.90 27.10
C ARG A 87 -9.43 -2.76 28.10
N HIS A 88 -10.61 -2.56 28.66
CA HIS A 88 -10.78 -1.70 29.82
C HIS A 88 -10.34 -2.44 31.10
N ARG A 89 -10.05 -1.67 32.15
CA ARG A 89 -9.56 -2.23 33.41
C ARG A 89 -10.59 -3.14 34.07
N GLU A 90 -11.86 -2.89 33.81
CA GLU A 90 -13.01 -3.59 34.37
C GLU A 90 -13.42 -4.83 33.56
N ASP A 91 -12.80 -5.06 32.40
CA ASP A 91 -13.11 -6.24 31.58
C ASP A 91 -12.63 -7.52 32.28
N ALA A 92 -13.42 -8.60 32.16
CA ALA A 92 -13.02 -9.91 32.66
C ALA A 92 -11.82 -10.45 31.86
N ASP A 93 -10.93 -11.19 32.54
CA ASP A 93 -9.80 -11.88 31.92
C ASP A 93 -10.25 -12.90 30.86
#